data_AF-A0A0M9WM85-F1
#
_entry.id   AF-A0A0M9WM85-F1
#
_cell.length_a   1.000
_cell.length_b   1.000
_cell.length_c   1.000
_cell.angle_alpha   90.00
_cell.angle_beta   90.00
_cell.angle_gamma   90.00
#
_symmetry.space_group_name_H-M   'P 1'
#
loop_
_entity.id
_entity.type
_entity.pdbx_description
1 polymer ?
#
loop_
_entity_poly.entity_id
_entity_poly.type
_entity_poly.pdbx_seq_one_letter_code
_entity_poly.pdbx_strand_id
1 'polypeptide(L)'
;MTDLCSPTFAELAASLGFSCQEAGGLVEVRDPSALENWTLPVLEVTIVLGAVLALVLAVVRLRRHGDPTTLVLWFGATAYLFVIEPPLYFPAAFGIEEHVDTMFAHNVFTVEFLWGRLPLYIVAIYPLMATLAFEIVRMLGVFRRYGVLVGAVCAGFVHHAFYEIFDHLGPQLRWWHWAGTNPVNQPMFDAVPLPSVVVFAALWPMSLALCVQFFVGRHVDRGRHFSGLELVWRTVVIGLLASLGTFVLPLPATVSGMGSTTVRAVVYAVELVVVTVVGVVVLVRRWVRLRRGEPDVPPYTNRFVQVYGVVYLVVMAFLWVTALPEFFRAVDGVTSTGDPVGNLWYTLACFVVAALCVAGTLTVPQATSDTTPVHARAHAA
;
A
#
# COMPACT_ATOMS: atom_id res chain seq x y z
N MET A 1 -36.18 -1.88 7.06
CA MET A 1 -35.05 -2.67 6.54
C MET A 1 -33.86 -1.74 6.56
N THR A 2 -32.76 -2.16 7.15
CA THR A 2 -31.62 -1.30 7.52
C THR A 2 -31.10 -0.50 6.32
N ASP A 3 -30.94 0.83 6.48
CA ASP A 3 -30.34 1.78 5.51
C ASP A 3 -28.89 1.42 5.10
N LEU A 4 -28.38 0.27 5.54
CA LEU A 4 -27.02 -0.22 5.35
C LEU A 4 -26.89 -1.21 4.18
N CYS A 5 -27.99 -1.66 3.55
CA CYS A 5 -27.91 -2.43 2.30
C CYS A 5 -28.56 -1.66 1.15
N SER A 6 -27.79 -0.76 0.55
CA SER A 6 -28.16 -0.10 -0.69
C SER A 6 -28.28 -1.12 -1.84
N PRO A 7 -29.06 -0.83 -2.90
CA PRO A 7 -29.20 -1.73 -4.05
C PRO A 7 -27.85 -2.13 -4.66
N THR A 8 -26.95 -1.16 -4.84
CA THR A 8 -25.60 -1.40 -5.39
C THR A 8 -24.79 -2.30 -4.48
N PHE A 9 -24.81 -2.08 -3.16
CA PHE A 9 -24.10 -2.98 -2.24
C PHE A 9 -24.69 -4.40 -2.23
N ALA A 10 -26.01 -4.54 -2.36
CA ALA A 10 -26.66 -5.84 -2.46
C ALA A 10 -26.17 -6.63 -3.69
N GLU A 11 -26.06 -5.96 -4.84
CA GLU A 11 -25.56 -6.55 -6.08
C GLU A 11 -24.09 -6.97 -5.96
N LEU A 12 -23.23 -6.08 -5.44
CA LEU A 12 -21.82 -6.38 -5.21
C LEU A 12 -21.65 -7.55 -4.22
N ALA A 13 -22.38 -7.57 -3.11
CA ALA A 13 -22.33 -8.65 -2.13
C ALA A 13 -22.74 -10.01 -2.73
N ALA A 14 -23.82 -10.02 -3.51
CA ALA A 14 -24.29 -11.22 -4.19
C ALA A 14 -23.25 -11.76 -5.18
N SER A 15 -22.54 -10.88 -5.90
CA SER A 15 -21.44 -11.28 -6.81
C SER A 15 -20.26 -11.92 -6.08
N LEU A 16 -20.07 -11.58 -4.80
CA LEU A 16 -19.00 -12.09 -3.94
C LEU A 16 -19.39 -13.33 -3.14
N GLY A 17 -20.64 -13.79 -3.24
CA GLY A 17 -21.13 -15.00 -2.58
C GLY A 17 -21.75 -14.79 -1.20
N PHE A 18 -22.05 -13.54 -0.80
CA PHE A 18 -22.66 -13.27 0.51
C PHE A 18 -23.87 -12.32 0.44
N SER A 19 -24.65 -12.25 1.52
CA SER A 19 -25.82 -11.37 1.64
C SER A 19 -25.55 -10.21 2.59
N CYS A 20 -25.76 -8.98 2.10
CA CYS A 20 -25.72 -7.77 2.93
C CYS A 20 -26.77 -7.75 4.05
N GLN A 21 -27.86 -8.52 3.92
CA GLN A 21 -28.94 -8.59 4.93
C GLN A 21 -28.49 -9.35 6.17
N GLU A 22 -27.55 -10.29 5.99
CA GLU A 22 -27.03 -11.19 7.02
C GLU A 22 -25.59 -10.83 7.42
N ALA A 23 -24.97 -9.89 6.70
CA ALA A 23 -23.62 -9.42 6.95
C ALA A 23 -23.49 -8.61 8.25
N GLY A 24 -23.35 -9.35 9.35
CA GLY A 24 -22.60 -8.96 10.54
C GLY A 24 -23.12 -7.80 11.40
N GLY A 25 -22.26 -7.46 12.37
CA GLY A 25 -22.39 -6.30 13.26
C GLY A 25 -21.15 -5.42 13.19
N LEU A 26 -20.88 -4.65 14.25
CA LEU A 26 -19.69 -3.79 14.30
C LEU A 26 -18.36 -4.57 14.20
N VAL A 27 -18.34 -5.79 14.74
CA VAL A 27 -17.23 -6.74 14.67
C VAL A 27 -17.82 -8.14 14.47
N GLU A 28 -17.23 -8.93 13.60
CA GLU A 28 -17.62 -10.32 13.38
C GLU A 28 -16.39 -11.21 13.15
N VAL A 29 -16.48 -12.45 13.64
CA VAL A 29 -15.44 -13.47 13.46
C VAL A 29 -16.05 -14.71 12.82
N ARG A 30 -15.51 -15.14 11.68
CA ARG A 30 -15.92 -16.31 10.90
C ARG A 30 -14.89 -17.44 11.02
N ASP A 31 -15.31 -18.65 10.71
CA ASP A 31 -14.38 -19.77 10.55
C ASP A 31 -13.61 -19.60 9.23
N PRO A 32 -12.26 -19.54 9.23
CA PRO A 32 -11.47 -19.37 8.01
C PRO A 32 -11.65 -20.50 7.00
N SER A 33 -12.11 -21.68 7.43
CA SER A 33 -12.38 -22.83 6.55
C SER A 33 -13.73 -22.77 5.84
N ALA A 34 -14.62 -21.86 6.27
CA ALA A 34 -15.96 -21.67 5.72
C ALA A 34 -16.07 -20.41 4.83
N LEU A 35 -14.95 -19.76 4.51
CA LEU A 35 -14.92 -18.61 3.61
C LEU A 35 -15.18 -19.04 2.17
N GLU A 36 -15.66 -18.10 1.34
CA GLU A 36 -16.10 -18.34 -0.05
C GLU A 36 -15.07 -19.11 -0.89
N ASN A 37 -13.77 -18.86 -0.67
CA ASN A 37 -12.71 -19.61 -1.31
C ASN A 37 -11.44 -19.63 -0.45
N TRP A 38 -10.56 -20.60 -0.74
CA TRP A 38 -9.33 -20.86 0.02
C TRP A 38 -8.29 -19.74 -0.06
N THR A 39 -8.39 -18.81 -1.02
CA THR A 39 -7.41 -17.74 -1.19
C THR A 39 -7.64 -16.59 -0.20
N LEU A 40 -8.87 -16.41 0.30
CA LEU A 40 -9.23 -15.41 1.31
C LEU A 40 -8.39 -15.55 2.60
N PRO A 41 -8.35 -16.72 3.28
CA PRO A 41 -7.54 -16.87 4.49
C PRO A 41 -6.04 -16.79 4.21
N VAL A 42 -5.58 -17.21 3.02
CA VAL A 42 -4.16 -17.09 2.61
C VAL A 42 -3.75 -15.62 2.50
N LEU A 43 -4.57 -14.81 1.84
CA LEU A 43 -4.37 -13.36 1.72
C LEU A 43 -4.39 -12.71 3.11
N GLU A 44 -5.44 -12.97 3.91
CA GLU A 44 -5.61 -12.36 5.22
C GLU A 44 -4.43 -12.65 6.14
N VAL A 45 -4.00 -13.91 6.25
CA VAL A 45 -2.82 -14.28 7.04
C VAL A 45 -1.58 -13.57 6.53
N THR A 46 -1.35 -13.54 5.21
CA THR A 46 -0.17 -12.91 4.60
C THR A 46 -0.11 -11.41 4.90
N ILE A 47 -1.25 -10.72 4.91
CA ILE A 47 -1.28 -9.28 5.16
C ILE A 47 -1.26 -8.96 6.65
N VAL A 48 -2.12 -9.61 7.45
CA VAL A 48 -2.25 -9.36 8.89
C VAL A 48 -0.96 -9.72 9.63
N LEU A 49 -0.36 -10.88 9.34
CA LEU A 49 0.92 -11.26 9.95
C LEU A 49 2.01 -10.23 9.64
N GLY A 50 2.08 -9.77 8.39
CA GLY A 50 3.06 -8.77 7.96
C GLY A 50 2.89 -7.45 8.70
N ALA A 51 1.65 -6.96 8.81
CA ALA A 51 1.36 -5.72 9.51
C ALA A 51 1.69 -5.80 11.00
N VAL A 52 1.38 -6.93 11.66
CA VAL A 52 1.71 -7.17 13.07
C VAL A 52 3.23 -7.22 13.26
N LEU A 53 3.96 -7.96 12.43
CA LEU A 53 5.42 -8.04 12.49
C LEU A 53 6.06 -6.66 12.24
N ALA A 54 5.55 -5.90 11.27
CA ALA A 54 5.99 -4.53 11.01
C ALA A 54 5.80 -3.63 12.24
N LEU A 55 4.66 -3.73 12.93
CA LEU A 55 4.40 -2.97 14.16
C LEU A 55 5.35 -3.37 15.29
N VAL A 56 5.50 -4.67 15.54
CA VAL A 56 6.41 -5.20 16.58
C VAL A 56 7.82 -4.66 16.35
N LEU A 57 8.30 -4.71 15.10
CA LEU A 57 9.64 -4.23 14.76
C LEU A 57 9.76 -2.72 14.81
N ALA A 58 8.71 -1.97 14.49
CA ALA A 58 8.69 -0.53 14.68
C ALA A 58 8.80 -0.16 16.18
N VAL A 59 8.11 -0.88 17.07
CA VAL A 59 8.22 -0.71 18.52
C VAL A 59 9.63 -1.08 19.02
N VAL A 60 10.18 -2.21 18.57
CA VAL A 60 11.54 -2.63 18.93
C VAL A 60 12.56 -1.59 18.47
N ARG A 61 12.40 -1.05 17.27
CA ARG A 61 13.28 -0.02 16.73
C ARG A 61 13.23 1.27 17.52
N LEU A 62 12.04 1.74 17.89
CA LEU A 62 11.89 2.89 18.78
C LEU A 62 12.64 2.64 20.10
N ARG A 63 12.45 1.47 20.73
CA ARG A 63 13.05 1.16 22.03
C ARG A 63 14.57 0.98 21.98
N ARG A 64 15.11 0.38 20.92
CA ARG A 64 16.55 0.06 20.82
C ARG A 64 17.39 1.14 20.16
N HIS A 65 16.81 1.90 19.24
CA HIS A 65 17.53 2.87 18.41
C HIS A 65 16.99 4.30 18.53
N GLY A 66 15.95 4.51 19.34
CA GLY A 66 15.34 5.84 19.52
C GLY A 66 14.70 6.38 18.24
N ASP A 67 14.39 5.52 17.27
CA ASP A 67 13.89 5.91 15.95
C ASP A 67 12.39 5.57 15.82
N PRO A 68 11.50 6.58 15.98
CA PRO A 68 10.05 6.41 15.88
C PRO A 68 9.53 6.40 14.43
N THR A 69 10.36 6.58 13.42
CA THR A 69 9.91 6.88 12.04
C THR A 69 8.96 5.82 11.49
N THR A 70 9.30 4.53 11.65
CA THR A 70 8.44 3.42 11.17
C THR A 70 7.18 3.25 12.00
N LEU A 71 7.20 3.65 13.28
CA LEU A 71 6.02 3.58 14.14
C LEU A 71 5.00 4.65 13.73
N VAL A 72 5.49 5.86 13.48
CA VAL A 72 4.67 6.97 12.97
C VAL A 72 4.16 6.68 11.56
N LEU A 73 4.96 6.03 10.71
CA LEU A 73 4.50 5.54 9.40
C LEU A 73 3.33 4.57 9.54
N TRP A 74 3.46 3.56 10.41
CA TRP A 74 2.44 2.54 10.63
C TRP A 74 1.12 3.17 11.10
N PHE A 75 1.16 3.94 12.18
CA PHE A 75 -0.05 4.60 12.69
C PHE A 75 -0.56 5.73 11.79
N GLY A 76 0.31 6.39 11.04
CA GLY A 76 -0.07 7.40 10.05
C GLY A 76 -0.86 6.77 8.89
N ALA A 77 -0.45 5.60 8.41
CA ALA A 77 -1.20 4.83 7.41
C ALA A 77 -2.55 4.35 7.96
N THR A 78 -2.61 3.90 9.21
CA THR A 78 -3.87 3.53 9.86
C THR A 78 -4.79 4.73 10.09
N ALA A 79 -4.24 5.89 10.45
CA ALA A 79 -5.02 7.12 10.57
C ALA A 79 -5.58 7.57 9.22
N TYR A 80 -4.80 7.47 8.15
CA TYR A 80 -5.26 7.70 6.77
C TYR A 80 -6.47 6.82 6.42
N LEU A 81 -6.36 5.51 6.66
CA LEU A 81 -7.44 4.54 6.43
C LEU A 81 -8.73 4.99 7.12
N PHE A 82 -8.67 5.32 8.41
CA PHE A 82 -9.87 5.72 9.17
C PHE A 82 -10.45 7.08 8.77
N VAL A 83 -9.72 7.90 8.01
CA VAL A 83 -10.25 9.14 7.43
C VAL A 83 -10.95 8.86 6.10
N ILE A 84 -10.43 7.95 5.28
CA ILE A 84 -10.89 7.73 3.91
C ILE A 84 -11.95 6.63 3.80
N GLU A 85 -11.79 5.49 4.49
CA GLU A 85 -12.66 4.32 4.31
C GLU A 85 -14.11 4.51 4.81
N PRO A 86 -14.38 5.11 5.99
CA PRO A 86 -15.77 5.21 6.46
C PRO A 86 -16.69 5.98 5.49
N PRO A 87 -16.26 7.12 4.90
CA PRO A 87 -17.02 7.77 3.83
C PRO A 87 -17.27 6.90 2.59
N LEU A 88 -16.29 6.07 2.20
CA LEU A 88 -16.42 5.18 1.03
C LEU A 88 -17.40 4.03 1.27
N TYR A 89 -17.46 3.52 2.51
CA TYR A 89 -18.36 2.43 2.88
C TYR A 89 -19.78 2.87 3.24
N PHE A 90 -19.95 4.09 3.74
CA PHE A 90 -21.25 4.60 4.19
C PHE A 90 -21.58 5.97 3.57
N PRO A 91 -21.60 6.12 2.24
CA PRO A 91 -21.79 7.43 1.61
C PRO A 91 -23.08 8.14 2.07
N ALA A 92 -24.15 7.37 2.33
CA ALA A 92 -25.40 7.84 2.92
C ALA A 92 -25.23 8.51 4.30
N ALA A 93 -24.47 7.86 5.19
CA ALA A 93 -24.22 8.37 6.55
C ALA A 93 -23.40 9.67 6.55
N PHE A 94 -22.67 9.94 5.46
CA PHE A 94 -21.88 11.16 5.26
C PHE A 94 -22.60 12.18 4.36
N GLY A 95 -23.83 11.91 3.91
CA GLY A 95 -24.60 12.82 3.06
C GLY A 95 -24.02 13.03 1.66
N ILE A 96 -23.22 12.08 1.17
CA ILE A 96 -22.58 12.14 -0.16
C ILE A 96 -23.18 11.16 -1.16
N GLU A 97 -24.26 10.45 -0.81
CA GLU A 97 -24.93 9.44 -1.64
C GLU A 97 -25.41 9.95 -3.01
N GLU A 98 -25.82 11.21 -3.10
CA GLU A 98 -26.21 11.84 -4.38
C GLU A 98 -25.02 12.03 -5.34
N HIS A 99 -23.79 11.96 -4.82
CA HIS A 99 -22.55 12.23 -5.54
C HIS A 99 -21.64 10.99 -5.65
N VAL A 100 -21.72 10.06 -4.70
CA VAL A 100 -20.90 8.86 -4.59
C VAL A 100 -21.76 7.71 -4.08
N ASP A 101 -22.12 6.79 -4.97
CA ASP A 101 -22.66 5.49 -4.56
C ASP A 101 -21.53 4.53 -4.16
N THR A 102 -21.88 3.36 -3.61
CA THR A 102 -20.96 2.29 -3.20
C THR A 102 -19.95 2.01 -4.32
N MET A 103 -18.67 2.32 -4.06
CA MET A 103 -17.62 2.22 -5.08
C MET A 103 -17.11 0.78 -5.26
N PHE A 104 -17.16 -0.01 -4.20
CA PHE A 104 -16.73 -1.41 -4.19
C PHE A 104 -17.28 -2.10 -2.94
N ALA A 105 -17.20 -3.43 -2.92
CA ALA A 105 -17.42 -4.24 -1.73
C ALA A 105 -16.27 -5.24 -1.61
N HIS A 106 -15.81 -5.46 -0.39
CA HIS A 106 -14.94 -6.60 -0.09
C HIS A 106 -15.77 -7.85 0.13
N ASN A 107 -15.17 -9.01 -0.13
CA ASN A 107 -15.73 -10.26 0.39
C ASN A 107 -15.59 -10.29 1.92
N VAL A 108 -16.26 -11.24 2.57
CA VAL A 108 -16.19 -11.42 4.01
C VAL A 108 -15.02 -12.33 4.38
N PHE A 109 -14.11 -11.81 5.20
CA PHE A 109 -12.93 -12.53 5.70
C PHE A 109 -13.16 -13.09 7.12
N THR A 110 -12.12 -13.67 7.71
CA THR A 110 -12.18 -14.24 9.06
C THR A 110 -12.54 -13.18 10.08
N VAL A 111 -11.94 -11.99 10.00
CA VAL A 111 -12.24 -10.87 10.89
C VAL A 111 -12.76 -9.69 10.08
N GLU A 112 -13.99 -9.30 10.35
CA GLU A 112 -14.69 -8.20 9.69
C GLU A 112 -15.11 -7.12 10.68
N PHE A 113 -15.12 -5.88 10.20
CA PHE A 113 -15.64 -4.71 10.89
C PHE A 113 -16.74 -4.05 10.08
N LEU A 114 -17.51 -3.18 10.74
CA LEU A 114 -18.45 -2.25 10.09
C LEU A 114 -19.48 -2.96 9.20
N TRP A 115 -20.18 -3.98 9.74
CA TRP A 115 -21.23 -4.73 9.04
C TRP A 115 -20.73 -5.40 7.76
N GLY A 116 -19.55 -6.04 7.83
CA GLY A 116 -18.96 -6.79 6.72
C GLY A 116 -18.42 -5.93 5.59
N ARG A 117 -17.98 -4.71 5.89
CA ARG A 117 -17.47 -3.75 4.89
C ARG A 117 -15.98 -3.46 5.02
N LEU A 118 -15.43 -3.61 6.24
CA LEU A 118 -14.02 -3.36 6.51
C LEU A 118 -13.35 -4.63 7.04
N PRO A 119 -12.78 -5.47 6.17
CA PRO A 119 -12.00 -6.63 6.57
C PRO A 119 -10.73 -6.22 7.35
N LEU A 120 -10.30 -7.04 8.31
CA LEU A 120 -9.06 -6.79 9.06
C LEU A 120 -7.83 -6.74 8.14
N TYR A 121 -7.80 -7.54 7.06
CA TYR A 121 -6.68 -7.50 6.13
C TYR A 121 -6.58 -6.13 5.43
N ILE A 122 -7.70 -5.43 5.19
CA ILE A 122 -7.68 -4.06 4.66
C ILE A 122 -7.10 -3.10 5.69
N VAL A 123 -7.49 -3.20 6.96
CA VAL A 123 -6.85 -2.39 8.02
C VAL A 123 -5.34 -2.63 8.06
N ALA A 124 -4.90 -3.86 7.81
CA ALA A 124 -3.50 -4.28 7.85
C ALA A 124 -2.70 -3.98 6.57
N ILE A 125 -3.33 -3.93 5.38
CA ILE A 125 -2.61 -3.78 4.11
C ILE A 125 -1.96 -2.40 3.99
N TYR A 126 -2.67 -1.36 4.43
CA TYR A 126 -2.18 0.02 4.42
C TYR A 126 -0.84 0.18 5.16
N PRO A 127 -0.74 -0.15 6.46
CA PRO A 127 0.53 -0.01 7.16
C PRO A 127 1.60 -1.00 6.68
N LEU A 128 1.24 -2.20 6.24
CA LEU A 128 2.20 -3.16 5.70
C LEU A 128 2.85 -2.65 4.41
N MET A 129 2.05 -2.31 3.39
CA MET A 129 2.57 -1.88 2.09
C MET A 129 3.33 -0.56 2.19
N ALA A 130 2.81 0.39 2.97
CA ALA A 130 3.53 1.63 3.27
C ALA A 130 4.89 1.34 3.92
N THR A 131 4.95 0.40 4.87
CA THR A 131 6.21 0.02 5.52
C THR A 131 7.19 -0.62 4.54
N LEU A 132 6.76 -1.60 3.73
CA LEU A 132 7.62 -2.26 2.76
C LEU A 132 8.23 -1.24 1.78
N ALA A 133 7.38 -0.40 1.18
CA ALA A 133 7.82 0.59 0.20
C ALA A 133 8.76 1.63 0.81
N PHE A 134 8.37 2.23 1.93
CA PHE A 134 9.14 3.27 2.60
C PHE A 134 10.51 2.77 3.04
N GLU A 135 10.57 1.58 3.65
CA GLU A 135 11.81 1.04 4.18
C GLU A 135 12.75 0.52 3.09
N ILE A 136 12.24 0.03 1.95
CA ILE A 136 13.07 -0.23 0.75
C ILE A 136 13.80 1.05 0.34
N VAL A 137 13.06 2.14 0.16
CA VAL A 137 13.62 3.44 -0.26
C VAL A 137 14.58 3.99 0.79
N ARG A 138 14.27 3.78 2.08
CA ARG A 138 15.12 4.18 3.20
C ARG A 138 16.42 3.37 3.28
N MET A 139 16.38 2.06 3.09
CA MET A 139 17.56 1.19 3.05
C MET A 139 18.51 1.57 1.91
N LEU A 140 17.95 1.94 0.75
CA LEU A 140 18.72 2.48 -0.36
C LEU A 140 19.24 3.90 -0.10
N GLY A 141 18.89 4.53 1.03
CA GLY A 141 19.41 5.84 1.45
C GLY A 141 18.89 7.02 0.62
N VAL A 142 17.80 6.83 -0.14
CA VAL A 142 17.29 7.85 -1.07
C VAL A 142 16.86 9.12 -0.33
N PHE A 143 16.14 8.99 0.78
CA PHE A 143 15.68 10.14 1.58
C PHE A 143 16.83 11.04 2.05
N ARG A 144 17.96 10.44 2.44
CA ARG A 144 19.15 11.17 2.91
C ARG A 144 19.92 11.79 1.75
N ARG A 145 20.01 11.09 0.62
CA ARG A 145 20.82 11.54 -0.52
C ARG A 145 20.10 12.55 -1.41
N TYR A 146 18.84 12.31 -1.73
CA TYR A 146 18.05 13.09 -2.69
C TYR A 146 16.96 13.94 -2.02
N GLY A 147 16.82 13.83 -0.70
CA GLY A 147 15.87 14.60 0.09
C GLY A 147 14.49 13.96 0.18
N VAL A 148 13.63 14.62 0.97
CA VAL A 148 12.33 14.08 1.38
C VAL A 148 11.37 13.91 0.20
N LEU A 149 11.28 14.90 -0.70
CA LEU A 149 10.36 14.87 -1.83
C LEU A 149 10.69 13.72 -2.80
N VAL A 150 11.96 13.61 -3.22
CA VAL A 150 12.38 12.55 -4.15
C VAL A 150 12.22 11.17 -3.51
N GLY A 151 12.56 11.03 -2.23
CA GLY A 151 12.32 9.78 -1.51
C GLY A 151 10.83 9.44 -1.41
N ALA A 152 9.96 10.42 -1.23
CA ALA A 152 8.51 10.20 -1.21
C ALA A 152 7.98 9.72 -2.56
N VAL A 153 8.42 10.32 -3.67
CA VAL A 153 8.08 9.85 -5.02
C VAL A 153 8.56 8.41 -5.24
N CYS A 154 9.77 8.09 -4.80
CA CYS A 154 10.28 6.72 -4.88
C CYS A 154 9.45 5.76 -4.01
N ALA A 155 8.98 6.19 -2.83
CA ALA A 155 8.14 5.36 -1.97
C ALA A 155 6.77 5.09 -2.61
N GLY A 156 6.17 6.10 -3.24
CA GLY A 156 4.95 5.93 -4.05
C GLY A 156 5.16 4.94 -5.20
N PHE A 157 6.27 5.07 -5.94
CA PHE A 157 6.62 4.15 -7.03
C PHE A 157 6.83 2.69 -6.54
N VAL A 158 7.55 2.49 -5.44
CA VAL A 158 7.74 1.13 -4.90
C VAL A 158 6.43 0.57 -4.36
N HIS A 159 5.63 1.37 -3.64
CA HIS A 159 4.32 0.94 -3.14
C HIS A 159 3.43 0.47 -4.30
N HIS A 160 3.36 1.28 -5.35
CA HIS A 160 2.61 0.97 -6.56
C HIS A 160 2.99 -0.40 -7.13
N ALA A 161 4.29 -0.67 -7.30
CA ALA A 161 4.73 -1.97 -7.81
C ALA A 161 4.33 -3.17 -6.93
N PHE A 162 4.26 -3.00 -5.61
CA PHE A 162 3.80 -4.06 -4.71
C PHE A 162 2.27 -4.20 -4.69
N TYR A 163 1.57 -3.07 -4.69
CA TYR A 163 0.12 -2.99 -4.53
C TYR A 163 -0.61 -3.52 -5.78
N GLU A 164 -0.17 -3.13 -6.98
CA GLU A 164 -0.82 -3.52 -8.25
C GLU A 164 -0.75 -5.03 -8.53
N ILE A 165 0.19 -5.75 -7.92
CA ILE A 165 0.24 -7.21 -7.99
C ILE A 165 -1.00 -7.83 -7.34
N PHE A 166 -1.41 -7.26 -6.21
CA PHE A 166 -2.57 -7.67 -5.44
C PHE A 166 -3.86 -7.11 -6.07
N ASP A 167 -3.86 -5.83 -6.47
CA ASP A 167 -5.07 -5.13 -6.92
C ASP A 167 -5.63 -5.72 -8.24
N HIS A 168 -4.74 -6.10 -9.17
CA HIS A 168 -5.16 -6.74 -10.43
C HIS A 168 -5.54 -8.23 -10.31
N LEU A 169 -5.30 -8.86 -9.16
CA LEU A 169 -5.69 -10.25 -8.91
C LEU A 169 -7.01 -10.37 -8.13
N GLY A 170 -7.25 -9.44 -7.22
CA GLY A 170 -8.38 -9.52 -6.28
C GLY A 170 -9.75 -9.66 -6.91
N PRO A 171 -10.10 -8.92 -7.98
CA PRO A 171 -11.39 -9.08 -8.64
C PRO A 171 -11.61 -10.50 -9.18
N GLN A 172 -10.58 -11.12 -9.77
CA GLN A 172 -10.67 -12.47 -10.30
C GLN A 172 -10.84 -13.52 -9.18
N LEU A 173 -10.20 -13.31 -8.02
CA LEU A 173 -10.27 -14.23 -6.88
C LEU A 173 -11.39 -13.87 -5.87
N ARG A 174 -12.29 -12.95 -6.24
CA ARG A 174 -13.40 -12.47 -5.40
C ARG A 174 -12.95 -11.98 -4.03
N TRP A 175 -11.82 -11.27 -3.96
CA TRP A 175 -11.40 -10.60 -2.72
C TRP A 175 -12.19 -9.31 -2.51
N TRP A 176 -12.53 -8.64 -3.61
CA TRP A 176 -13.47 -7.52 -3.69
C TRP A 176 -14.01 -7.41 -5.10
N HIS A 177 -15.05 -6.60 -5.25
CA HIS A 177 -15.63 -6.28 -6.54
C HIS A 177 -15.81 -4.76 -6.68
N TRP A 178 -15.32 -4.21 -7.79
CA TRP A 178 -15.45 -2.80 -8.13
C TRP A 178 -16.80 -2.54 -8.80
N ALA A 179 -17.49 -1.48 -8.40
CA ALA A 179 -18.69 -1.02 -9.10
C ALA A 179 -18.30 -0.42 -10.45
N GLY A 180 -18.37 -1.22 -11.53
CA GLY A 180 -17.88 -0.83 -12.85
C GLY A 180 -18.62 0.36 -13.48
N THR A 181 -19.85 0.63 -13.07
CA THR A 181 -20.64 1.77 -13.58
C THR A 181 -20.46 3.05 -12.76
N ASN A 182 -19.77 2.98 -11.62
CA ASN A 182 -19.58 4.13 -10.74
C ASN A 182 -18.66 5.18 -11.41
N PRO A 183 -19.09 6.44 -11.56
CA PRO A 183 -18.30 7.49 -12.21
C PRO A 183 -16.93 7.73 -11.59
N VAL A 184 -16.78 7.47 -10.28
CA VAL A 184 -15.51 7.64 -9.54
C VAL A 184 -14.51 6.54 -9.90
N ASN A 185 -14.97 5.35 -10.26
CA ASN A 185 -14.12 4.23 -10.69
C ASN A 185 -13.64 4.37 -12.14
N GLN A 186 -14.25 5.27 -12.91
CA GLN A 186 -13.91 5.42 -14.32
C GLN A 186 -12.68 6.34 -14.52
N PRO A 187 -11.85 6.10 -15.54
CA PRO A 187 -11.88 4.96 -16.44
C PRO A 187 -11.35 3.69 -15.76
N MET A 188 -11.83 2.53 -16.22
CA MET A 188 -11.28 1.24 -15.83
C MET A 188 -10.01 0.91 -16.63
N PHE A 189 -9.07 0.22 -15.99
CA PHE A 189 -7.92 -0.44 -16.57
C PHE A 189 -8.08 -1.96 -16.37
N ASP A 190 -8.69 -2.59 -17.37
CA ASP A 190 -9.27 -3.94 -17.26
C ASP A 190 -10.19 -4.02 -16.02
N ALA A 191 -10.00 -4.98 -15.11
CA ALA A 191 -10.83 -5.11 -13.91
C ALA A 191 -10.62 -4.02 -12.83
N VAL A 192 -9.61 -3.14 -12.94
CA VAL A 192 -9.20 -2.23 -11.86
C VAL A 192 -9.42 -0.76 -12.26
N PRO A 193 -10.04 0.08 -11.43
CA PRO A 193 -10.15 1.52 -11.68
C PRO A 193 -8.78 2.17 -11.87
N LEU A 194 -8.57 2.93 -12.94
CA LEU A 194 -7.35 3.72 -13.11
C LEU A 194 -7.11 4.72 -11.95
N PRO A 195 -8.14 5.33 -11.34
CA PRO A 195 -7.96 6.09 -10.10
C PRO A 195 -7.39 5.25 -8.95
N SER A 196 -7.69 3.95 -8.84
CA SER A 196 -7.02 3.04 -7.88
C SER A 196 -5.52 2.97 -8.17
N VAL A 197 -5.19 2.62 -9.42
CA VAL A 197 -3.83 2.43 -9.92
C VAL A 197 -2.93 3.65 -9.69
N VAL A 198 -3.49 4.85 -9.76
CA VAL A 198 -2.72 6.10 -9.57
C VAL A 198 -2.81 6.60 -8.14
N VAL A 199 -4.02 6.80 -7.63
CA VAL A 199 -4.23 7.46 -6.34
C VAL A 199 -3.94 6.52 -5.18
N PHE A 200 -4.57 5.35 -5.17
CA PHE A 200 -4.45 4.34 -4.11
C PHE A 200 -3.14 3.57 -4.18
N ALA A 201 -2.56 3.37 -5.36
CA ALA A 201 -1.30 2.66 -5.46
C ALA A 201 -0.05 3.55 -5.35
N ALA A 202 -0.10 4.81 -5.80
CA ALA A 202 1.11 5.64 -5.93
C ALA A 202 1.08 7.00 -5.20
N LEU A 203 -0.04 7.73 -5.24
CA LEU A 203 -0.07 9.12 -4.74
C LEU A 203 -0.26 9.23 -3.22
N TRP A 204 -1.16 8.47 -2.60
CA TRP A 204 -1.31 8.52 -1.14
C TRP A 204 -0.07 8.00 -0.39
N PRO A 205 0.63 6.93 -0.79
CA PRO A 205 1.83 6.47 -0.11
C PRO A 205 2.97 7.48 -0.29
N MET A 206 3.03 8.16 -1.44
CA MET A 206 3.94 9.30 -1.65
C MET A 206 3.62 10.43 -0.66
N SER A 207 2.34 10.81 -0.51
CA SER A 207 1.92 11.83 0.46
C SER A 207 2.28 11.44 1.90
N LEU A 208 1.97 10.21 2.31
CA LEU A 208 2.33 9.68 3.62
C LEU A 208 3.85 9.71 3.84
N ALA A 209 4.63 9.19 2.90
CA ALA A 209 6.09 9.15 2.99
C ALA A 209 6.69 10.56 3.10
N LEU A 210 6.16 11.52 2.34
CA LEU A 210 6.53 12.95 2.41
C LEU A 210 6.28 13.48 3.82
N CYS A 211 5.06 13.30 4.35
CA CYS A 211 4.68 13.79 5.68
C CYS A 211 5.53 13.13 6.79
N VAL A 212 5.67 11.81 6.79
CA VAL A 212 6.47 11.07 7.78
C VAL A 212 7.92 11.57 7.81
N GLN A 213 8.53 11.72 6.65
CA GLN A 213 9.92 12.18 6.56
C GLN A 213 10.06 13.66 6.88
N PHE A 214 9.09 14.49 6.50
CA PHE A 214 9.12 15.91 6.78
C PHE A 214 8.94 16.22 8.27
N PHE A 215 8.01 15.56 8.95
CA PHE A 215 7.71 15.83 10.36
C PHE A 215 8.61 15.05 11.32
N VAL A 216 9.04 13.85 10.96
CA VAL A 216 9.77 12.95 11.87
C VAL A 216 11.11 12.50 11.28
N GLY A 217 11.11 11.75 10.17
CA GLY A 217 12.30 11.02 9.69
C GLY A 217 13.54 11.88 9.49
N ARG A 218 13.44 13.04 8.82
CA ARG A 218 14.57 13.95 8.60
C ARG A 218 15.14 14.58 9.87
N HIS A 219 14.35 14.63 10.94
CA HIS A 219 14.79 15.17 12.23
C HIS A 219 15.49 14.09 13.05
N VAL A 220 14.96 12.87 13.04
CA VAL A 220 15.61 11.69 13.64
C VAL A 220 16.97 11.46 12.98
N ASP A 221 17.04 11.56 11.65
CA ASP A 221 18.30 11.46 10.90
C ASP A 221 19.34 12.54 11.27
N ARG A 222 18.90 13.66 11.88
CA ARG A 222 19.75 14.73 12.43
C ARG A 222 20.02 14.57 13.93
N GLY A 223 19.61 13.46 14.54
CA GLY A 223 19.80 13.18 15.96
C GLY A 223 18.76 13.81 16.89
N ARG A 224 17.65 14.34 16.37
CA ARG A 224 16.57 14.86 17.22
C ARG A 224 15.75 13.70 17.78
N HIS A 225 15.53 13.74 19.09
CA HIS A 225 14.56 12.89 19.78
C HIS A 225 13.23 13.62 20.00
N PHE A 226 12.16 12.85 20.14
CA PHE A 226 10.81 13.36 20.34
C PHE A 226 10.20 12.76 21.60
N SER A 227 9.43 13.57 22.32
CA SER A 227 8.59 13.08 23.41
C SER A 227 7.38 12.29 22.89
N GLY A 228 6.72 11.51 23.75
CA GLY A 228 5.53 10.75 23.38
C GLY A 228 4.40 11.63 22.83
N LEU A 229 4.11 12.76 23.49
CA LEU A 229 3.07 13.70 23.04
C LEU A 229 3.41 14.32 21.68
N GLU A 230 4.69 14.64 21.47
CA GLU A 230 5.18 15.12 20.17
C GLU A 230 4.97 14.12 19.04
N LEU A 231 5.12 12.83 19.31
CA LEU A 231 4.86 11.77 18.34
C LEU A 231 3.38 11.57 18.07
N VAL A 232 2.54 11.63 19.11
CA VAL A 232 1.08 11.46 18.98
C VAL A 232 0.49 12.51 18.04
N TRP A 233 0.71 13.81 18.31
CA TRP A 233 0.11 14.85 17.47
C TRP A 233 0.67 14.82 16.04
N ARG A 234 1.97 14.54 15.87
CA ARG A 234 2.58 14.43 14.53
C ARG A 234 1.98 13.29 13.75
N THR A 235 1.73 12.16 14.39
CA THR A 235 1.08 11.00 13.76
C THR A 235 -0.33 11.35 13.28
N VAL A 236 -1.12 12.05 14.10
CA VAL A 236 -2.45 12.53 13.71
C VAL A 236 -2.38 13.50 12.52
N VAL A 237 -1.50 14.51 12.60
CA VAL A 237 -1.31 15.49 11.51
C VAL A 237 -0.81 14.82 10.23
N ILE A 238 0.09 13.84 10.34
CA ILE A 238 0.57 13.05 9.21
C ILE A 238 -0.59 12.30 8.55
N GLY A 239 -1.44 11.60 9.31
CA GLY A 239 -2.60 10.90 8.76
C GLY A 239 -3.57 11.83 8.04
N LEU A 240 -3.86 13.00 8.63
CA LEU A 240 -4.74 14.01 8.04
C LEU A 240 -4.15 14.62 6.76
N LEU A 241 -2.87 15.00 6.77
CA LEU A 241 -2.20 15.58 5.60
C LEU A 241 -1.97 14.54 4.50
N ALA A 242 -1.69 13.30 4.86
CA ALA A 242 -1.61 12.19 3.90
C ALA A 242 -2.95 12.02 3.17
N SER A 243 -4.06 12.08 3.93
CA SER A 243 -5.43 12.02 3.40
C SER A 243 -5.71 13.20 2.47
N LEU A 244 -5.33 14.41 2.84
CA LEU A 244 -5.44 15.59 1.97
C LEU A 244 -4.68 15.41 0.64
N GLY A 245 -3.51 14.76 0.67
CA GLY A 245 -2.77 14.45 -0.55
C GLY A 245 -3.54 13.56 -1.54
N THR A 246 -4.42 12.67 -1.05
CA THR A 246 -5.29 11.84 -1.91
C THR A 246 -6.32 12.66 -2.66
N PHE A 247 -6.71 13.81 -2.12
CA PHE A 247 -7.61 14.74 -2.80
C PHE A 247 -6.85 15.71 -3.70
N VAL A 248 -5.71 16.24 -3.23
CA VAL A 248 -4.97 17.31 -3.91
C VAL A 248 -4.14 16.81 -5.09
N LEU A 249 -3.44 15.67 -4.93
CA LEU A 249 -2.53 15.17 -5.95
C LEU A 249 -3.23 14.77 -7.27
N PRO A 250 -4.42 14.14 -7.27
CA PRO A 250 -5.14 13.82 -8.50
C PRO A 250 -6.02 14.96 -9.04
N LEU A 251 -5.96 16.18 -8.46
CA LEU A 251 -6.73 17.32 -8.96
C LEU A 251 -6.47 17.62 -10.44
N PRO A 252 -5.24 17.55 -10.98
CA PRO A 252 -5.03 17.76 -12.41
C PRO A 252 -5.88 16.81 -13.25
N ALA A 253 -5.88 15.50 -12.94
CA ALA A 253 -6.71 14.52 -13.62
C ALA A 253 -8.22 14.78 -13.42
N THR A 254 -8.62 15.16 -12.21
CA THR A 254 -10.03 15.38 -11.84
C THR A 254 -10.61 16.61 -12.54
N VAL A 255 -9.87 17.72 -12.56
CA VAL A 255 -10.29 19.00 -13.13
C VAL A 255 -10.20 18.96 -14.65
N SER A 256 -9.08 18.51 -15.22
CA SER A 256 -8.92 18.44 -16.68
C SER A 256 -9.79 17.35 -17.31
N GLY A 257 -10.06 16.27 -16.58
CA GLY A 257 -10.92 15.18 -17.01
C GLY A 257 -12.42 15.40 -16.76
N MET A 258 -12.82 16.58 -16.26
CA MET A 258 -14.22 16.89 -16.00
C MET A 258 -15.02 16.84 -17.32
N GLY A 259 -15.93 15.87 -17.43
CA GLY A 259 -16.71 15.63 -18.65
C GLY A 259 -16.03 14.79 -19.74
N SER A 260 -14.83 14.25 -19.50
CA SER A 260 -14.17 13.32 -20.43
C SER A 260 -13.35 12.24 -19.70
N THR A 261 -13.84 11.01 -19.74
CA THR A 261 -13.13 9.83 -19.21
C THR A 261 -11.80 9.61 -19.90
N THR A 262 -11.70 9.88 -21.21
CA THR A 262 -10.45 9.79 -21.97
C THR A 262 -9.41 10.79 -21.51
N VAL A 263 -9.78 12.06 -21.31
CA VAL A 263 -8.83 13.07 -20.81
C VAL A 263 -8.40 12.71 -19.39
N ARG A 264 -9.34 12.30 -18.54
CA ARG A 264 -9.02 11.81 -17.19
C ARG A 264 -8.02 10.64 -17.24
N ALA A 265 -8.21 9.69 -18.16
CA ALA A 265 -7.31 8.56 -18.37
C ALA A 265 -5.88 9.02 -18.69
N VAL A 266 -5.76 9.91 -19.66
CA VAL A 266 -4.46 10.41 -20.13
C VAL A 266 -3.73 11.15 -19.03
N VAL A 267 -4.41 12.01 -18.27
CA VAL A 267 -3.77 12.78 -17.20
C VAL A 267 -3.32 11.86 -16.06
N TYR A 268 -4.15 10.91 -15.64
CA TYR A 268 -3.74 9.88 -14.66
C TYR A 268 -2.52 9.08 -15.14
N ALA A 269 -2.52 8.66 -16.41
CA ALA A 269 -1.37 7.96 -16.99
C ALA A 269 -0.10 8.83 -16.99
N VAL A 270 -0.22 10.12 -17.30
CA VAL A 270 0.91 11.07 -17.25
C VAL A 270 1.44 11.22 -15.83
N GLU A 271 0.58 11.39 -14.83
CA GLU A 271 0.97 11.46 -13.41
C GLU A 271 1.77 10.21 -13.00
N LEU A 272 1.27 9.02 -13.35
CA LEU A 272 1.94 7.76 -13.05
C LEU A 272 3.28 7.61 -13.80
N VAL A 273 3.34 8.02 -15.07
CA VAL A 273 4.59 8.02 -15.85
C VAL A 273 5.63 8.92 -15.20
N VAL A 274 5.25 10.10 -14.72
CA VAL A 274 6.18 11.01 -14.02
C VAL A 274 6.73 10.36 -12.75
N VAL A 275 5.87 9.79 -11.92
CA VAL A 275 6.29 9.07 -10.69
C VAL A 275 7.23 7.91 -11.04
N THR A 276 6.89 7.14 -12.07
CA THR A 276 7.66 5.98 -12.55
C THR A 276 9.03 6.40 -13.06
N VAL A 277 9.12 7.39 -13.94
CA VAL A 277 10.39 7.87 -14.50
C VAL A 277 11.32 8.36 -13.39
N VAL A 278 10.79 9.16 -12.44
CA VAL A 278 11.59 9.65 -11.30
C VAL A 278 12.05 8.47 -10.43
N GLY A 279 11.13 7.57 -10.06
CA GLY A 279 11.41 6.41 -9.23
C GLY A 279 12.49 5.51 -9.84
N VAL A 280 12.33 5.09 -11.09
CA VAL A 280 13.29 4.24 -11.82
C VAL A 280 14.66 4.92 -11.90
N VAL A 281 14.73 6.17 -12.36
CA VAL A 281 16.00 6.87 -12.54
C VAL A 281 16.75 6.99 -11.22
N VAL A 282 16.07 7.38 -10.14
CA VAL A 282 16.70 7.59 -8.83
C VAL A 282 17.14 6.27 -8.21
N LEU A 283 16.27 5.25 -8.20
CA LEU A 283 16.57 3.96 -7.59
C LEU A 283 17.69 3.23 -8.34
N VAL A 284 17.70 3.24 -9.67
CA VAL A 284 18.77 2.64 -10.47
C VAL A 284 20.10 3.35 -10.24
N ARG A 285 20.12 4.69 -10.31
CA ARG A 285 21.35 5.47 -10.03
C ARG A 285 21.87 5.19 -8.63
N ARG A 286 20.98 5.07 -7.66
CA ARG A 286 21.36 4.80 -6.27
C ARG A 286 21.94 3.41 -6.10
N TRP A 287 21.27 2.41 -6.65
CA TRP A 287 21.71 1.02 -6.61
C TRP A 287 23.08 0.83 -7.28
N VAL A 288 23.29 1.42 -8.46
CA VAL A 288 24.58 1.37 -9.17
C VAL A 288 25.69 2.02 -8.34
N ARG A 289 25.45 3.20 -7.75
CA ARG A 289 26.44 3.88 -6.91
C ARG A 289 26.84 3.05 -5.69
N LEU A 290 25.85 2.52 -4.96
CA LEU A 290 26.11 1.72 -3.78
C LEU A 290 26.88 0.43 -4.11
N ARG A 291 26.60 -0.21 -5.25
CA ARG A 291 27.37 -1.38 -5.71
C ARG A 291 28.80 -1.05 -6.15
N ARG A 292 29.08 0.20 -6.54
CA ARG A 292 30.45 0.66 -6.83
C ARG A 292 31.27 0.97 -5.58
N GLY A 293 30.72 0.79 -4.39
CA GLY A 293 31.43 1.10 -3.14
C GLY A 293 31.58 2.59 -2.90
N GLU A 294 30.64 3.41 -3.40
CA GLU A 294 30.58 4.86 -3.17
C GLU A 294 29.46 5.23 -2.17
N PRO A 295 29.43 4.68 -0.94
CA PRO A 295 28.43 5.09 0.04
C PRO A 295 28.73 6.51 0.51
N ASP A 296 27.73 7.39 0.38
CA ASP A 296 27.77 8.80 0.79
C ASP A 296 26.86 9.09 1.99
N VAL A 297 26.19 8.06 2.53
CA VAL A 297 25.36 8.14 3.75
C VAL A 297 25.57 6.86 4.57
N PRO A 298 25.39 6.90 5.90
CA PRO A 298 25.50 5.70 6.74
C PRO A 298 24.51 4.62 6.29
N PRO A 299 24.96 3.35 6.18
CA PRO A 299 24.10 2.26 5.74
C PRO A 299 22.99 1.99 6.77
N TYR A 300 21.85 1.57 6.25
CA TYR A 300 20.69 1.19 7.04
C TYR A 300 20.04 -0.07 6.45
N THR A 301 19.69 -1.03 7.30
CA THR A 301 19.18 -2.33 6.88
C THR A 301 17.98 -2.75 7.72
N ASN A 302 16.96 -3.25 7.04
CA ASN A 302 15.76 -3.81 7.64
C ASN A 302 15.55 -5.24 7.12
N ARG A 303 16.03 -6.23 7.88
CA ARG A 303 15.93 -7.65 7.47
C ARG A 303 14.49 -8.14 7.34
N PHE A 304 13.57 -7.60 8.13
CA PHE A 304 12.16 -7.94 8.00
C PHE A 304 11.61 -7.52 6.64
N VAL A 305 11.84 -6.27 6.22
CA VAL A 305 11.34 -5.80 4.92
C VAL A 305 11.95 -6.58 3.77
N GLN A 306 13.24 -6.96 3.88
CA GLN A 306 13.89 -7.83 2.91
C GLN A 306 13.22 -9.20 2.81
N VAL A 307 13.05 -9.89 3.94
CA VAL A 307 12.47 -11.24 3.97
C VAL A 307 10.99 -11.21 3.62
N TYR A 308 10.22 -10.32 4.25
CA TYR A 308 8.78 -10.23 4.07
C TYR A 308 8.40 -9.73 2.66
N GLY A 309 9.23 -8.86 2.06
CA GLY A 309 9.09 -8.49 0.66
C GLY A 309 9.19 -9.70 -0.27
N VAL A 310 10.16 -10.60 -0.04
CA VAL A 310 10.26 -11.86 -0.79
C VAL A 310 9.06 -12.77 -0.51
N VAL A 311 8.67 -12.94 0.76
CA VAL A 311 7.52 -13.78 1.13
C VAL A 311 6.25 -13.31 0.45
N TYR A 312 5.95 -12.01 0.49
CA TYR A 312 4.80 -11.42 -0.19
C TYR A 312 4.82 -11.71 -1.69
N LEU A 313 5.94 -11.47 -2.36
CA LEU A 313 6.07 -11.73 -3.80
C LEU A 313 5.89 -13.22 -4.14
N VAL A 314 6.42 -14.13 -3.32
CA VAL A 314 6.27 -15.58 -3.51
C VAL A 314 4.81 -16.00 -3.35
N VAL A 315 4.13 -15.53 -2.30
CA VAL A 315 2.71 -15.84 -2.06
C VAL A 315 1.85 -15.29 -3.20
N MET A 316 2.05 -14.04 -3.60
CA MET A 316 1.30 -13.44 -4.70
C MET A 316 1.58 -14.13 -6.03
N ALA A 317 2.83 -14.50 -6.31
CA ALA A 317 3.16 -15.25 -7.52
C ALA A 317 2.46 -16.62 -7.54
N PHE A 318 2.41 -17.31 -6.39
CA PHE A 318 1.68 -18.56 -6.26
C PHE A 318 0.18 -18.38 -6.55
N LEU A 319 -0.46 -17.37 -5.96
CA LEU A 319 -1.88 -17.07 -6.19
C LEU A 319 -2.16 -16.72 -7.66
N TRP A 320 -1.31 -15.89 -8.28
CA TRP A 320 -1.39 -15.61 -9.71
C TRP A 320 -1.28 -16.89 -10.55
N VAL A 321 -0.28 -17.75 -10.29
CA VAL A 321 -0.11 -19.00 -11.02
C VAL A 321 -1.34 -19.90 -10.93
N THR A 322 -2.01 -19.95 -9.77
CA THR A 322 -3.26 -20.71 -9.61
C THR A 322 -4.44 -20.09 -10.37
N ALA A 323 -4.44 -18.77 -10.60
CA ALA A 323 -5.48 -18.04 -11.31
C ALA A 323 -5.28 -18.02 -12.84
N LEU A 324 -4.05 -18.23 -13.32
CA LEU A 324 -3.71 -18.20 -14.75
C LEU A 324 -4.59 -19.10 -15.65
N PRO A 325 -4.97 -20.33 -15.26
CA PRO A 325 -5.79 -21.17 -16.12
C PRO A 325 -7.16 -20.55 -16.44
N GLU A 326 -7.80 -19.90 -15.48
CA GLU A 326 -9.07 -19.19 -15.72
C GLU A 326 -8.85 -17.87 -16.45
N PHE A 327 -7.75 -17.16 -16.12
CA PHE A 327 -7.35 -15.94 -16.82
C PHE A 327 -7.24 -16.17 -18.33
N PHE A 328 -6.54 -17.23 -18.77
CA PHE A 328 -6.37 -17.54 -20.19
C PHE A 328 -7.63 -18.08 -20.88
N ARG A 329 -8.64 -18.50 -20.11
CA ARG A 329 -9.95 -18.92 -20.62
C ARG A 329 -10.98 -17.78 -20.61
N ALA A 330 -10.64 -16.64 -20.01
CA ALA A 330 -11.53 -15.50 -19.94
C ALA A 330 -11.89 -15.01 -21.35
N VAL A 331 -13.16 -14.64 -21.52
CA VAL A 331 -13.68 -14.07 -22.76
C VAL A 331 -14.14 -12.66 -22.44
N ASP A 332 -13.73 -11.69 -23.26
CA ASP A 332 -14.05 -10.26 -23.07
C ASP A 332 -13.72 -9.73 -21.66
N GLY A 333 -12.62 -10.24 -21.07
CA GLY A 333 -12.13 -9.80 -19.76
C GLY A 333 -12.86 -10.41 -18.56
N VAL A 334 -13.66 -11.47 -18.75
CA VAL A 334 -14.43 -12.13 -17.68
C VAL A 334 -14.22 -13.65 -17.72
N THR A 335 -14.00 -14.27 -16.56
CA THR A 335 -13.88 -15.74 -16.43
C THR A 335 -15.22 -16.44 -16.68
N SER A 336 -15.20 -17.78 -16.80
CA SER A 336 -16.43 -18.59 -16.93
C SER A 336 -17.36 -18.50 -15.70
N THR A 337 -16.84 -18.07 -14.55
CA THR A 337 -17.58 -17.88 -13.30
C THR A 337 -18.08 -16.45 -13.10
N GLY A 338 -17.86 -15.57 -14.08
CA GLY A 338 -18.33 -14.18 -14.05
C GLY A 338 -17.36 -13.20 -13.40
N ASP A 339 -16.12 -13.60 -13.13
CA ASP A 339 -15.16 -12.78 -12.39
C ASP A 339 -14.31 -11.95 -13.37
N PRO A 340 -14.23 -10.62 -13.21
CA PRO A 340 -13.45 -9.78 -14.12
C PRO A 340 -11.94 -10.00 -13.90
N VAL A 341 -11.16 -10.02 -14.97
CA VAL A 341 -9.71 -10.25 -14.92
C VAL A 341 -8.90 -8.96 -15.06
N GLY A 342 -7.80 -8.86 -14.30
CA GLY A 342 -6.88 -7.70 -14.37
C GLY A 342 -5.94 -7.73 -15.58
N ASN A 343 -4.90 -6.89 -15.54
CA ASN A 343 -3.93 -6.77 -16.62
C ASN A 343 -2.65 -7.59 -16.34
N LEU A 344 -2.53 -8.76 -16.95
CA LEU A 344 -1.39 -9.66 -16.71
C LEU A 344 -0.02 -9.03 -17.02
N TRP A 345 0.10 -8.29 -18.13
CA TRP A 345 1.39 -7.71 -18.54
C TRP A 345 1.85 -6.61 -17.60
N TYR A 346 0.91 -5.80 -17.17
CA TYR A 346 1.15 -4.76 -16.19
C TYR A 346 1.54 -5.36 -14.83
N THR A 347 0.83 -6.38 -14.37
CA THR A 347 1.20 -7.09 -13.14
C THR A 347 2.57 -7.76 -13.23
N LEU A 348 2.93 -8.36 -14.38
CA LEU A 348 4.28 -8.89 -14.60
C LEU A 348 5.36 -7.80 -14.49
N ALA A 349 5.11 -6.62 -15.05
CA ALA A 349 6.02 -5.48 -14.89
C ALA A 349 6.14 -5.06 -13.42
N CYS A 350 5.03 -5.02 -12.67
CA CYS A 350 5.04 -4.73 -11.24
C CYS A 350 5.82 -5.78 -10.43
N PHE A 351 5.65 -7.07 -10.72
CA PHE A 351 6.47 -8.14 -10.13
C PHE A 351 7.96 -7.93 -10.36
N VAL A 352 8.36 -7.62 -11.60
CA VAL A 352 9.77 -7.37 -11.94
C VAL A 352 10.30 -6.17 -11.16
N VAL A 353 9.57 -5.05 -11.14
CA VAL A 353 9.97 -3.85 -10.41
C VAL A 353 10.08 -4.11 -8.91
N ALA A 354 9.08 -4.74 -8.30
CA ALA A 354 9.07 -5.06 -6.88
C ALA A 354 10.23 -6.00 -6.51
N ALA A 355 10.47 -7.05 -7.30
CA ALA A 355 11.58 -7.97 -7.11
C ALA A 355 12.94 -7.27 -7.24
N LEU A 356 13.11 -6.38 -8.23
CA LEU A 356 14.33 -5.58 -8.39
C LEU A 356 14.54 -4.62 -7.21
N CYS A 357 13.47 -4.04 -6.67
CA CYS A 357 13.54 -3.18 -5.49
C CYS A 357 14.03 -3.96 -4.25
N VAL A 358 13.48 -5.15 -4.01
CA VAL A 358 13.93 -6.03 -2.91
C VAL A 358 15.38 -6.49 -3.15
N ALA A 359 15.69 -7.00 -4.34
CA ALA A 359 17.04 -7.42 -4.71
C ALA A 359 18.05 -6.27 -4.59
N GLY A 360 17.63 -5.05 -4.90
CA GLY A 360 18.41 -3.84 -4.72
C GLY A 360 18.91 -3.68 -3.29
N THR A 361 18.04 -3.93 -2.30
CA THR A 361 18.39 -3.86 -0.87
C THR A 361 19.25 -5.03 -0.38
N LEU A 362 19.16 -6.20 -1.02
CA LEU A 362 19.92 -7.41 -0.68
C LEU A 362 21.34 -7.40 -1.23
N THR A 363 21.55 -6.71 -2.36
CA THR A 363 22.81 -6.77 -3.13
C THR A 363 23.76 -5.60 -2.86
N VAL A 364 23.35 -4.59 -2.09
CA VAL A 364 24.24 -3.51 -1.67
C VAL A 364 25.09 -3.88 -0.46
N PRO A 365 26.37 -3.47 -0.40
CA PRO A 365 27.25 -3.77 0.73
C PRO A 365 26.64 -3.31 2.06
N GLN A 366 26.59 -4.20 3.03
CA GLN A 366 26.19 -3.86 4.40
C GLN A 366 27.43 -3.44 5.19
N ALA A 367 27.28 -2.50 6.13
CA ALA A 367 28.34 -2.29 7.11
C ALA A 367 28.46 -3.57 7.95
N THR A 368 29.55 -4.29 7.75
CA THR A 368 30.01 -5.29 8.71
C THR A 368 30.19 -4.59 10.05
N SER A 369 29.53 -5.08 11.08
CA SER A 369 29.67 -4.58 12.45
C SER A 369 31.04 -4.88 13.08
N ASP A 370 32.01 -5.31 12.27
CA ASP A 370 33.38 -5.62 12.68
C ASP A 370 34.30 -4.44 12.39
N THR A 371 34.32 -3.48 13.29
CA THR A 371 35.56 -2.77 13.59
C THR A 371 35.58 -2.48 15.08
N THR A 372 36.24 -3.38 15.81
CA THR A 372 36.70 -3.15 17.18
C THR A 372 37.37 -1.76 17.25
N PRO A 373 37.08 -0.90 18.23
CA PRO A 373 37.85 0.32 18.39
C PRO A 373 39.25 -0.07 18.87
N VAL A 374 40.20 -0.13 17.93
CA VAL A 374 41.63 -0.09 18.23
C VAL A 374 41.93 1.33 18.67
N HIS A 375 41.92 1.57 19.99
CA HIS A 375 42.94 2.33 20.75
C HIS A 375 42.42 2.76 22.12
N ALA A 376 42.38 1.79 23.05
CA ALA A 376 42.63 2.06 24.46
C ALA A 376 44.14 1.90 24.73
N ARG A 377 44.97 2.85 24.29
CA ARG A 377 46.38 3.00 24.73
C ARG A 377 46.85 4.43 24.50
N ALA A 378 46.46 5.33 25.41
CA ALA A 378 47.13 6.62 25.59
C ALA A 378 46.88 7.15 27.01
N HIS A 379 47.20 6.35 28.03
CA HIS A 379 47.46 6.84 29.39
C HIS A 379 48.43 5.87 30.09
N ALA A 380 49.72 6.04 29.80
CA ALA A 380 50.83 5.61 30.64
C ALA A 380 52.13 6.14 30.01
N ALA A 381 52.49 7.38 30.35
CA ALA A 381 53.85 7.88 30.52
C ALA A 381 53.75 9.30 31.10
#